data_AF-A0A7S3Y8I0-F1
#
_entry.id   AF-A0A7S3Y8I0-F1
#
_cell.length_a   1.000
_cell.length_b   1.000
_cell.length_c   1.000
_cell.angle_alpha   90.00
_cell.angle_beta   90.00
_cell.angle_gamma   90.00
#
_symmetry.space_group_name_H-M   'P 1'
#
loop_
_entity.id
_entity.type
_entity.pdbx_description
1 polymer ?
#
loop_
_entity_poly.entity_id
_entity_poly.type
_entity_poly.pdbx_seq_one_letter_code
_entity_poly.pdbx_strand_id
1 'polypeptide(L)'
;MVLRGIFMLRRSELEFFYQNGASHIFPDAWESYIGMIPEEERGDLMAAYRRRLTDPDPAVRLPACREWTAWEMKTSYLTPSAAYIARADDSKWAEAFARIENHYFVHGGFFPTESYLLDNVDRVRHIPCVIIQGRYDVVCPAKSAWDLHRAWPEARFVLVQDAGHSAAEPGNTSELMRATEMFKASNRPEDENAEEIMSTMKK
;
A
#
# COMPACT_ATOMS: atom_id res chain seq x y z
N MET A 1 8.70 -2.32 -15.87
CA MET A 1 7.64 -2.38 -14.83
C MET A 1 7.93 -1.35 -13.75
N VAL A 2 6.91 -0.70 -13.19
CA VAL A 2 7.06 0.27 -12.09
C VAL A 2 6.17 -0.20 -10.94
N LEU A 3 6.76 -0.41 -9.75
CA LEU A 3 6.07 -0.82 -8.53
C LEU A 3 6.14 0.30 -7.48
N ARG A 4 5.06 0.49 -6.71
CA ARG A 4 5.01 1.47 -5.61
C ARG A 4 4.11 1.00 -4.49
N GLY A 5 4.49 1.30 -3.24
CA GLY A 5 3.68 0.96 -2.07
C GLY A 5 3.58 -0.54 -1.91
N ILE A 6 4.71 -1.19 -1.68
CA ILE A 6 4.82 -2.65 -1.72
C ILE A 6 4.08 -3.25 -0.53
N PHE A 7 2.99 -3.97 -0.84
CA PHE A 7 2.20 -4.72 0.12
C PHE A 7 2.17 -6.19 -0.27
N MET A 8 2.50 -7.09 0.66
CA MET A 8 2.58 -8.53 0.39
C MET A 8 1.52 -9.36 1.11
N LEU A 9 0.60 -8.72 1.84
CA LEU A 9 -0.44 -9.37 2.64
C LEU A 9 0.11 -10.28 3.75
N ARG A 10 1.32 -10.00 4.25
CA ARG A 10 1.83 -10.72 5.42
C ARG A 10 1.04 -10.34 6.64
N ARG A 11 0.86 -11.28 7.57
CA ARG A 11 0.18 -11.01 8.84
C ARG A 11 0.84 -9.85 9.59
N SER A 12 2.17 -9.73 9.55
CA SER A 12 2.88 -8.61 10.17
C SER A 12 2.52 -7.25 9.61
N GLU A 13 2.25 -7.13 8.30
CA GLU A 13 1.84 -5.87 7.67
C GLU A 13 0.41 -5.52 8.10
N LEU A 14 -0.47 -6.52 8.05
CA LEU A 14 -1.87 -6.38 8.44
C LEU A 14 -2.04 -6.04 9.93
N GLU A 15 -1.27 -6.67 10.82
CA GLU A 15 -1.29 -6.37 12.26
C GLU A 15 -0.68 -5.00 12.56
N PHE A 16 0.38 -4.61 11.85
CA PHE A 16 0.93 -3.27 11.99
C PHE A 16 -0.11 -2.20 11.64
N PHE A 17 -0.83 -2.36 10.53
CA PHE A 17 -1.73 -1.32 10.05
C PHE A 17 -3.14 -1.37 10.67
N TYR A 18 -3.71 -2.56 10.86
CA TYR A 18 -5.10 -2.72 11.32
C TYR A 18 -5.25 -3.20 12.77
N GLN A 19 -4.16 -3.42 13.52
CA GLN A 19 -4.27 -3.88 14.91
C GLN A 19 -3.51 -3.00 15.90
N ASN A 20 -2.19 -2.89 15.77
CA ASN A 20 -1.36 -2.24 16.78
C ASN A 20 0.02 -1.84 16.24
N GLY A 21 0.07 -0.75 15.47
CA GLY A 21 1.32 -0.23 14.90
C GLY A 21 1.14 1.19 14.40
N ALA A 22 0.44 1.36 13.28
CA ALA A 22 0.06 2.67 12.76
C ALA A 22 -0.81 3.48 13.75
N SER A 23 -1.55 2.79 14.63
CA SER A 23 -2.30 3.40 15.74
C SER A 23 -1.45 4.21 16.72
N HIS A 24 -0.15 3.91 16.86
CA HIS A 24 0.77 4.69 17.70
C HIS A 24 1.18 6.01 17.06
N ILE A 25 1.04 6.12 15.74
CA ILE A 25 1.41 7.31 14.96
C ILE A 25 0.19 8.21 14.74
N PHE A 26 -1.00 7.61 14.57
CA PHE A 26 -2.25 8.30 14.29
C PHE A 26 -3.35 7.98 15.33
N PRO A 27 -3.12 8.26 16.63
CA PRO A 27 -4.08 7.90 17.68
C PRO A 27 -5.43 8.62 17.53
N ASP A 28 -5.43 9.85 17.03
CA ASP A 28 -6.62 10.66 16.74
C ASP A 28 -7.49 10.06 15.62
N ALA A 29 -6.86 9.58 14.53
CA ALA A 29 -7.58 8.87 13.48
C ALA A 29 -8.05 7.48 13.94
N TRP A 30 -7.25 6.82 14.79
CA TRP A 30 -7.51 5.49 15.30
C TRP A 30 -8.76 5.41 16.18
N GLU A 31 -9.06 6.46 16.96
CA GLU A 31 -10.24 6.51 17.84
C GLU A 31 -11.55 6.22 17.09
N SER A 32 -11.73 6.78 15.89
CA SER A 32 -12.94 6.54 15.09
C SER A 32 -13.01 5.11 14.55
N TYR A 33 -11.87 4.58 14.08
CA TYR A 33 -11.75 3.22 13.57
C TYR A 33 -12.04 2.18 14.66
N ILE A 34 -11.31 2.24 15.77
CA ILE A 34 -11.50 1.28 16.86
C ILE A 34 -12.86 1.45 17.56
N GLY A 35 -13.43 2.66 17.55
CA GLY A 35 -14.75 2.97 18.09
C GLY A 35 -15.90 2.24 17.39
N MET A 36 -15.73 1.81 16.13
CA MET A 36 -16.73 1.02 15.41
C MET A 36 -16.86 -0.42 15.95
N ILE A 37 -15.86 -0.87 16.72
CA ILE A 37 -15.74 -2.24 17.23
C ILE A 37 -15.91 -2.24 18.77
N PRO A 38 -16.86 -3.03 19.32
CA PRO A 38 -17.02 -3.28 20.75
C PRO A 38 -15.73 -3.81 21.39
N GLU A 39 -15.48 -3.46 22.65
CA GLU A 39 -14.22 -3.76 23.33
C GLU A 39 -13.86 -5.24 23.33
N GLU A 40 -14.86 -6.11 23.50
CA GLU A 40 -14.72 -7.56 23.51
C GLU A 40 -14.29 -8.14 22.15
N GLU A 41 -14.53 -7.43 21.05
CA GLU A 41 -14.18 -7.84 19.68
C GLU A 41 -12.82 -7.29 19.22
N ARG A 42 -12.19 -6.36 19.96
CA ARG A 42 -10.97 -5.64 19.52
C ARG A 42 -9.69 -6.47 19.45
N GLY A 43 -9.74 -7.74 19.88
CA GLY A 43 -8.61 -8.67 19.78
C GLY A 43 -8.24 -9.07 18.35
N ASP A 44 -9.18 -8.99 17.40
CA ASP A 44 -8.94 -9.16 15.96
C ASP A 44 -9.85 -8.20 15.17
N LEU A 45 -9.32 -7.01 14.88
CA LEU A 45 -10.08 -5.95 14.23
C LEU A 45 -10.46 -6.31 12.79
N MET A 46 -9.61 -7.03 12.06
CA MET A 46 -9.93 -7.45 10.69
C MET A 46 -11.14 -8.40 10.65
N ALA A 47 -11.18 -9.38 11.57
CA ALA A 47 -12.32 -10.28 11.69
C ALA A 47 -13.57 -9.57 12.23
N ALA A 48 -13.41 -8.62 13.16
CA ALA A 48 -14.53 -7.83 13.69
C ALA A 48 -15.14 -6.91 12.65
N TYR A 49 -14.32 -6.27 11.81
CA TYR A 49 -14.78 -5.51 10.66
C TYR A 49 -15.41 -6.42 9.61
N ARG A 50 -14.80 -7.58 9.30
CA ARG A 50 -15.38 -8.54 8.35
C ARG A 50 -16.83 -8.85 8.64
N ARG A 51 -17.18 -9.12 9.91
CA ARG A 51 -18.57 -9.37 10.34
C ARG A 51 -19.51 -8.26 9.88
N ARG A 52 -19.14 -6.99 10.14
CA ARG A 52 -19.93 -5.80 9.78
C ARG A 52 -19.94 -5.53 8.27
N LEU A 53 -18.78 -5.65 7.63
CA LEU A 53 -18.61 -5.41 6.19
C LEU A 53 -19.36 -6.42 5.30
N THR A 54 -19.69 -7.60 5.85
CA THR A 54 -20.51 -8.61 5.16
C THR A 54 -21.92 -8.75 5.70
N ASP A 55 -22.33 -7.88 6.64
CA ASP A 55 -23.69 -7.90 7.17
C ASP A 55 -24.70 -7.58 6.05
N PRO A 56 -25.83 -8.30 5.94
CA PRO A 56 -26.85 -7.98 4.96
C PRO A 56 -27.50 -6.60 5.18
N ASP A 57 -27.56 -6.11 6.42
CA ASP A 57 -28.15 -4.83 6.80
C ASP A 57 -27.22 -3.65 6.44
N PRO A 58 -27.62 -2.76 5.52
CA PRO A 58 -26.86 -1.56 5.19
C PRO A 58 -26.63 -0.63 6.40
N ALA A 59 -27.51 -0.62 7.39
CA ALA A 59 -27.36 0.22 8.59
C ALA A 59 -26.17 -0.23 9.46
N VAL A 60 -25.79 -1.51 9.40
CA VAL A 60 -24.58 -2.05 10.04
C VAL A 60 -23.38 -1.90 9.12
N ARG A 61 -23.57 -2.26 7.84
CA ARG A 61 -22.49 -2.38 6.86
C ARG A 61 -21.89 -1.04 6.46
N LEU A 62 -22.71 -0.05 6.09
CA LEU A 62 -22.24 1.22 5.51
C LEU A 62 -21.40 2.06 6.49
N PRO A 63 -21.77 2.21 7.78
CA PRO A 63 -20.92 2.91 8.75
C PRO A 63 -19.56 2.22 8.93
N ALA A 64 -19.53 0.88 8.98
CA ALA A 64 -18.28 0.14 9.09
C ALA A 64 -17.39 0.30 7.83
N CYS A 65 -17.99 0.27 6.63
CA CYS A 65 -17.27 0.55 5.39
C CYS A 65 -16.65 1.95 5.42
N ARG A 66 -17.40 2.96 5.85
CA ARG A 66 -16.92 4.34 5.96
C ARG A 66 -15.72 4.44 6.90
N GLU A 67 -15.80 3.91 8.12
CA GLU A 67 -14.71 4.02 9.10
C GLU A 67 -13.47 3.22 8.69
N TRP A 68 -13.65 2.04 8.09
CA TRP A 68 -12.54 1.28 7.51
C TRP A 68 -11.81 2.08 6.43
N THR A 69 -12.56 2.63 5.47
CA THR A 69 -11.99 3.44 4.39
C THR A 69 -11.36 4.74 4.93
N ALA A 70 -12.03 5.41 5.87
CA ALA A 70 -11.53 6.66 6.45
C ALA A 70 -10.21 6.46 7.20
N TRP A 71 -10.02 5.33 7.88
CA TRP A 71 -8.75 4.97 8.52
C TRP A 71 -7.59 5.01 7.53
N GLU A 72 -7.74 4.38 6.35
CA GLU A 72 -6.69 4.39 5.35
C GLU A 72 -6.51 5.76 4.67
N MET A 73 -7.60 6.46 4.36
CA MET A 73 -7.50 7.77 3.75
C MET A 73 -6.79 8.80 4.66
N LYS A 74 -7.01 8.72 5.98
CA LYS A 74 -6.36 9.59 6.98
C LYS A 74 -4.86 9.32 7.13
N THR A 75 -4.41 8.10 6.83
CA THR A 75 -3.03 7.65 7.06
C THR A 75 -2.20 7.49 5.78
N SER A 76 -2.80 7.72 4.61
CA SER A 76 -2.15 7.54 3.31
C SER A 76 -1.13 8.61 2.92
N TYR A 77 -1.14 9.77 3.58
CA TYR A 77 -0.19 10.86 3.32
C TYR A 77 0.68 11.11 4.55
N LEU A 78 1.92 11.57 4.33
CA LEU A 78 2.81 12.04 5.39
C LEU A 78 2.19 13.24 6.12
N THR A 79 1.58 14.17 5.36
CA THR A 79 0.73 15.24 5.91
C THR A 79 -0.71 15.00 5.46
N PRO A 80 -1.68 14.81 6.38
CA PRO A 80 -3.04 14.46 6.03
C PRO A 80 -3.66 15.40 4.99
N SER A 81 -4.27 14.81 3.95
CA SER A 81 -4.93 15.55 2.88
C SER A 81 -6.45 15.52 3.08
N ALA A 82 -7.04 16.67 3.44
CA ALA A 82 -8.49 16.78 3.64
C ALA A 82 -9.29 16.36 2.40
N ALA A 83 -8.80 16.72 1.20
CA ALA A 83 -9.42 16.32 -0.06
C ALA A 83 -9.37 14.80 -0.29
N TYR A 84 -8.30 14.13 0.15
CA TYR A 84 -8.19 12.68 0.04
C TYR A 84 -9.07 11.97 1.08
N ILE A 85 -9.14 12.49 2.31
CA ILE A 85 -10.00 11.97 3.39
C ILE A 85 -11.47 12.02 2.98
N ALA A 86 -11.92 13.08 2.31
CA ALA A 86 -13.30 13.24 1.86
C ALA A 86 -13.78 12.13 0.91
N ARG A 87 -12.87 11.35 0.30
CA ARG A 87 -13.25 10.20 -0.53
C ARG A 87 -14.00 9.12 0.26
N ALA A 88 -13.74 9.01 1.57
CA ALA A 88 -14.43 8.04 2.43
C ALA A 88 -15.93 8.35 2.59
N ASP A 89 -16.38 9.57 2.27
CA ASP A 89 -17.78 9.96 2.37
C ASP A 89 -18.61 9.54 1.14
N ASP A 90 -17.98 9.12 0.04
CA ASP A 90 -18.69 8.42 -1.05
C ASP A 90 -19.01 6.98 -0.60
N SER A 91 -20.23 6.77 -0.13
CA SER A 91 -20.66 5.49 0.44
C SER A 91 -20.52 4.32 -0.54
N LYS A 92 -20.75 4.53 -1.83
CA LYS A 92 -20.63 3.46 -2.84
C LYS A 92 -19.17 3.09 -3.05
N TRP A 93 -18.30 4.08 -3.11
CA TRP A 93 -16.86 3.86 -3.24
C TRP A 93 -16.29 3.21 -1.98
N ALA A 94 -16.62 3.73 -0.79
CA ALA A 94 -16.17 3.18 0.49
C ALA A 94 -16.65 1.74 0.72
N GLU A 95 -17.90 1.43 0.36
CA GLU A 95 -18.43 0.06 0.46
C GLU A 95 -17.68 -0.91 -0.46
N ALA A 96 -17.40 -0.51 -1.71
CA ALA A 96 -16.62 -1.35 -2.62
C ALA A 96 -15.17 -1.53 -2.12
N PHE A 97 -14.54 -0.43 -1.70
CA PHE A 97 -13.18 -0.39 -1.18
C PHE A 97 -13.01 -1.34 0.01
N ALA A 98 -13.75 -1.08 1.10
CA ALA A 98 -13.59 -1.81 2.35
C ALA A 98 -13.90 -3.29 2.21
N ARG A 99 -14.94 -3.65 1.44
CA ARG A 99 -15.36 -5.06 1.31
C ARG A 99 -14.39 -5.88 0.47
N ILE A 100 -13.92 -5.34 -0.65
CA ILE A 100 -12.95 -6.05 -1.51
C ILE A 100 -11.64 -6.22 -0.77
N GLU A 101 -11.17 -5.14 -0.14
CA GLU A 101 -9.90 -5.13 0.58
C GLU A 101 -9.90 -6.13 1.75
N ASN A 102 -10.87 -5.99 2.67
CA ASN A 102 -11.02 -6.91 3.80
C ASN A 102 -11.17 -8.37 3.32
N HIS A 103 -11.86 -8.60 2.20
CA HIS A 103 -12.00 -9.94 1.63
C HIS A 103 -10.66 -10.57 1.23
N TYR A 104 -9.74 -9.82 0.63
CA TYR A 104 -8.40 -10.37 0.34
C TYR A 104 -7.61 -10.60 1.63
N PHE A 105 -7.74 -9.71 2.61
CA PHE A 105 -6.92 -9.74 3.83
C PHE A 105 -7.23 -10.96 4.70
N VAL A 106 -8.51 -11.21 4.94
CA VAL A 106 -8.97 -12.36 5.73
C VAL A 106 -8.72 -13.72 5.06
N HIS A 107 -8.36 -13.74 3.78
CA HIS A 107 -7.96 -14.95 3.05
C HIS A 107 -6.46 -14.99 2.74
N GLY A 108 -5.64 -14.11 3.35
CA GLY A 108 -4.18 -14.09 3.14
C GLY A 108 -3.79 -13.86 1.67
N GLY A 109 -4.59 -13.08 0.94
CA GLY A 109 -4.40 -12.85 -0.50
C GLY A 109 -4.62 -14.08 -1.38
N PHE A 110 -5.18 -15.16 -0.83
CA PHE A 110 -5.26 -16.48 -1.49
C PHE A 110 -3.89 -17.06 -1.84
N PHE A 111 -2.83 -16.60 -1.17
CA PHE A 111 -1.50 -17.17 -1.32
C PHE A 111 -1.37 -18.44 -0.47
N PRO A 112 -0.58 -19.44 -0.93
CA PRO A 112 -0.35 -20.65 -0.14
C PRO A 112 0.55 -20.39 1.08
N THR A 113 1.36 -19.32 1.06
CA THR A 113 2.24 -18.91 2.16
C THR A 113 2.34 -17.38 2.22
N GLU A 114 2.68 -16.83 3.39
CA GLU A 114 2.86 -15.37 3.56
C GLU A 114 4.07 -14.82 2.78
N SER A 115 5.09 -15.65 2.54
CA SER A 115 6.30 -15.30 1.79
C SER A 115 6.17 -15.54 0.29
N TYR A 116 5.02 -16.02 -0.20
CA TYR A 116 4.87 -16.54 -1.56
C TYR A 116 5.40 -15.61 -2.65
N LEU A 117 5.13 -14.30 -2.55
CA LEU A 117 5.62 -13.32 -3.53
C LEU A 117 7.15 -13.17 -3.54
N LEU A 118 7.80 -13.22 -2.37
CA LEU A 118 9.26 -13.21 -2.29
C LEU A 118 9.86 -14.51 -2.79
N ASP A 119 9.31 -15.64 -2.36
CA ASP A 119 9.82 -16.97 -2.70
C ASP A 119 9.76 -17.23 -4.22
N ASN A 120 8.88 -16.51 -4.93
CA ASN A 120 8.67 -16.64 -6.37
C ASN A 120 9.22 -15.46 -7.18
N VAL A 121 9.97 -14.53 -6.57
CA VAL A 121 10.43 -13.32 -7.26
C VAL A 121 11.34 -13.64 -8.46
N ASP A 122 12.10 -14.73 -8.41
CA ASP A 122 12.98 -15.18 -9.50
C ASP A 122 12.26 -15.33 -10.84
N ARG A 123 10.95 -15.64 -10.80
CA ARG A 123 10.11 -15.78 -12.01
C ARG A 123 9.95 -14.47 -12.78
N VAL A 124 10.15 -13.32 -12.13
CA VAL A 124 9.98 -12.00 -12.72
C VAL A 124 11.28 -11.18 -12.76
N ARG A 125 12.39 -11.68 -12.18
CA ARG A 125 13.64 -10.92 -12.05
C ARG A 125 14.22 -10.40 -13.37
N HIS A 126 13.95 -11.10 -14.47
CA HIS A 126 14.36 -10.72 -15.82
C HIS A 126 13.61 -9.50 -16.38
N ILE A 127 12.51 -9.06 -15.74
CA ILE A 127 11.73 -7.90 -16.16
C ILE A 127 12.40 -6.64 -15.57
N PRO A 128 12.80 -5.65 -16.40
CA PRO A 128 13.29 -4.37 -15.90
C PRO A 128 12.28 -3.71 -14.95
N CYS A 129 12.71 -3.39 -13.72
CA CYS A 129 11.83 -2.93 -12.66
C CYS A 129 12.40 -1.74 -11.88
N VAL A 130 11.53 -0.79 -11.52
CA VAL A 130 11.79 0.24 -10.51
C VAL A 130 10.79 0.07 -9.37
N ILE A 131 11.28 -0.02 -8.14
CA ILE A 131 10.50 -0.09 -6.91
C ILE A 131 10.62 1.27 -6.20
N ILE A 132 9.49 1.95 -6.01
CA ILE A 132 9.42 3.28 -5.37
C ILE A 132 8.65 3.14 -4.06
N GLN A 133 9.22 3.58 -2.94
CA GLN A 133 8.59 3.47 -1.64
C GLN A 133 8.72 4.78 -0.86
N GLY A 134 7.65 5.21 -0.19
CA GLY A 134 7.72 6.27 0.80
C GLY A 134 8.33 5.76 2.11
N ARG A 135 9.28 6.50 2.69
CA ARG A 135 9.91 6.16 3.98
C ARG A 135 8.89 6.03 5.10
N TYR A 136 7.88 6.90 5.11
CA TYR A 136 6.84 6.99 6.14
C TYR A 136 5.50 6.43 5.66
N ASP A 137 5.52 5.54 4.66
CA ASP A 137 4.34 4.76 4.29
C ASP A 137 3.97 3.82 5.44
N VAL A 138 2.90 4.17 6.17
CA VAL A 138 2.37 3.35 7.27
C VAL A 138 1.32 2.34 6.81
N VAL A 139 0.77 2.52 5.61
CA VAL A 139 -0.22 1.60 5.02
C VAL A 139 0.50 0.34 4.52
N CYS A 140 1.60 0.55 3.81
CA CYS A 140 2.51 -0.48 3.30
C CYS A 140 3.92 -0.22 3.85
N PRO A 141 4.25 -0.71 5.07
CA PRO A 141 5.52 -0.42 5.71
C PRO A 141 6.73 -0.67 4.82
N ALA A 142 7.68 0.27 4.82
CA ALA A 142 8.87 0.22 3.96
C ALA A 142 9.71 -1.07 4.10
N LYS A 143 9.52 -1.83 5.18
CA LYS A 143 10.09 -3.17 5.38
C LYS A 143 9.81 -4.11 4.21
N SER A 144 8.59 -4.12 3.67
CA SER A 144 8.21 -5.02 2.57
C SER A 144 8.90 -4.67 1.26
N ALA A 145 8.99 -3.37 0.95
CA ALA A 145 9.74 -2.90 -0.22
C ALA A 145 11.25 -3.17 -0.08
N TRP A 146 11.79 -3.03 1.13
CA TRP A 146 13.19 -3.34 1.42
C TRP A 146 13.49 -4.84 1.24
N ASP A 147 12.62 -5.71 1.73
CA ASP A 147 12.77 -7.15 1.53
C ASP A 147 12.67 -7.54 0.05
N LEU A 148 11.74 -6.94 -0.70
CA LEU A 148 11.62 -7.14 -2.14
C LEU A 148 12.89 -6.71 -2.87
N HIS A 149 13.42 -5.53 -2.56
CA HIS A 149 14.66 -5.02 -3.14
C HIS A 149 15.84 -5.98 -2.90
N ARG A 150 15.94 -6.54 -1.68
CA ARG A 150 17.00 -7.52 -1.37
C ARG A 150 16.85 -8.83 -2.13
N ALA A 151 15.63 -9.27 -2.38
CA ALA A 151 15.33 -10.49 -3.13
C ALA A 151 15.39 -10.28 -4.65
N TRP A 152 15.23 -9.05 -5.12
CA TRP A 152 15.25 -8.65 -6.54
C TRP A 152 16.35 -7.60 -6.81
N PRO A 153 17.64 -8.00 -6.78
CA PRO A 153 18.76 -7.06 -6.92
C PRO A 153 18.85 -6.36 -8.28
N GLU A 154 18.21 -6.90 -9.34
CA GLU A 154 18.11 -6.27 -10.65
C GLU A 154 17.15 -5.07 -10.66
N ALA A 155 16.21 -5.01 -9.71
CA ALA A 155 15.28 -3.91 -9.63
C ALA A 155 15.97 -2.67 -9.04
N ARG A 156 15.77 -1.52 -9.67
CA ARG A 156 16.18 -0.23 -9.09
C ARG A 156 15.26 0.07 -7.90
N PHE A 157 15.85 0.26 -6.73
CA PHE A 157 15.10 0.66 -5.55
C PHE A 157 15.27 2.16 -5.27
N VAL A 158 14.15 2.84 -5.05
CA VAL A 158 14.09 4.27 -4.71
C VAL A 158 13.26 4.42 -3.44
N LEU A 159 13.88 4.97 -2.40
CA LEU A 159 13.23 5.26 -1.15
C LEU A 159 13.10 6.77 -0.97
N VAL A 160 11.88 7.26 -1.10
CA VAL A 160 11.54 8.68 -0.99
C VAL A 160 11.49 9.04 0.50
N GLN A 161 12.40 9.92 0.93
CA GLN A 161 12.62 10.16 2.37
C GLN A 161 11.48 10.92 3.04
N ASP A 162 10.71 11.70 2.30
CA ASP A 162 9.69 12.64 2.78
C ASP A 162 8.29 12.35 2.18
N ALA A 163 7.95 11.06 2.01
CA ALA A 163 6.64 10.65 1.49
C ALA A 163 5.98 9.54 2.32
N GLY A 164 4.65 9.59 2.36
CA GLY A 164 3.78 8.52 2.85
C GLY A 164 3.43 7.50 1.75
N HIS A 165 2.22 6.94 1.85
CA HIS A 165 1.73 5.89 0.95
C HIS A 165 1.34 6.39 -0.44
N SER A 166 0.63 7.53 -0.51
CA SER A 166 -0.04 7.99 -1.72
C SER A 166 0.93 8.21 -2.88
N ALA A 167 0.56 7.76 -4.08
CA ALA A 167 1.29 8.07 -5.31
C ALA A 167 1.38 9.59 -5.56
N ALA A 168 0.38 10.34 -5.09
CA ALA A 168 0.28 11.78 -5.29
C ALA A 168 1.08 12.60 -4.27
N GLU A 169 1.88 11.97 -3.41
CA GLU A 169 2.94 12.67 -2.68
C GLU A 169 3.97 13.25 -3.68
N PRO A 170 4.45 14.50 -3.51
CA PRO A 170 5.34 15.12 -4.49
C PRO A 170 6.56 14.27 -4.85
N GLY A 171 7.23 13.69 -3.85
CA GLY A 171 8.38 12.82 -4.06
C GLY A 171 8.02 11.51 -4.78
N ASN A 172 6.92 10.84 -4.39
CA ASN A 172 6.45 9.63 -5.06
C ASN A 172 6.04 9.91 -6.52
N THR A 173 5.33 11.02 -6.78
CA THR A 173 4.91 11.43 -8.12
C THR A 173 6.12 11.69 -9.02
N SER A 174 7.11 12.44 -8.52
CA SER A 174 8.34 12.72 -9.25
C SER A 174 9.05 11.44 -9.69
N GLU A 175 9.22 10.49 -8.77
CA GLU A 175 9.91 9.23 -9.05
C GLU A 175 9.11 8.31 -9.97
N LEU A 176 7.78 8.29 -9.84
CA LEU A 176 6.90 7.55 -10.76
C LEU A 176 7.03 8.10 -12.19
N MET A 177 6.96 9.43 -12.37
CA MET A 177 7.14 10.06 -13.68
C MET A 177 8.51 9.74 -14.27
N ARG A 178 9.57 9.90 -13.46
CA ARG A 178 10.95 9.58 -13.88
C ARG A 178 11.09 8.13 -14.33
N ALA A 179 10.54 7.19 -13.59
CA ALA A 179 10.57 5.77 -13.95
C ALA A 179 9.80 5.49 -15.25
N THR A 180 8.65 6.13 -15.46
CA THR A 180 7.87 5.96 -16.70
C THR A 180 8.56 6.56 -17.92
N GLU A 181 9.17 7.76 -17.80
CA GLU A 181 9.93 8.36 -18.91
C GLU A 181 11.19 7.57 -19.24
N MET A 182 11.86 6.99 -18.23
CA MET A 182 12.99 6.08 -18.43
C MET A 182 12.59 4.89 -19.31
N PHE A 183 11.51 4.17 -18.97
CA PHE A 183 11.07 3.02 -19.77
C PHE A 183 10.55 3.38 -21.16
N LYS A 184 9.97 4.58 -21.32
CA LYS A 184 9.58 5.11 -22.62
C LYS A 184 10.79 5.36 -23.52
N ALA A 185 11.88 5.88 -22.98
CA ALA A 185 13.13 6.10 -23.73
C ALA A 185 13.78 4.77 -24.14
N SER A 186 13.83 3.78 -23.24
CA SER A 186 14.43 2.46 -23.52
C SER A 186 13.70 1.62 -24.58
N ASN A 187 12.44 1.95 -24.89
CA ASN A 187 11.63 1.25 -25.90
C ASN A 187 11.69 1.92 -27.29
N ARG A 188 12.54 2.93 -27.51
CA ARG A 188 12.71 3.55 -28.83
C ARG A 188 13.67 2.70 -29.67
N PRO A 189 13.33 2.33 -30.92
CA PRO A 189 14.16 1.44 -31.73
C PRO A 189 15.52 1.99 -32.22
N GLU A 190 15.93 3.22 -31.89
CA GLU A 190 17.07 3.88 -32.58
C GLU A 190 17.88 4.85 -31.70
N ASP A 191 18.34 4.44 -30.52
CA ASP A 191 19.40 5.20 -29.83
C ASP A 191 20.59 4.29 -29.55
N GLU A 192 21.65 4.45 -30.35
CA GLU A 192 22.97 3.77 -30.25
C GLU A 192 23.70 4.03 -28.91
N ASN A 193 23.03 4.59 -27.90
CA ASN A 193 23.63 5.07 -26.66
C ASN A 193 22.89 4.64 -25.38
N ALA A 194 22.05 3.60 -25.44
CA ALA A 194 21.34 3.08 -24.28
C ALA A 194 22.28 2.67 -23.11
N GLU A 195 23.51 2.23 -23.40
CA GLU A 195 24.52 1.91 -22.39
C GLU A 195 25.11 3.15 -21.70
N GLU A 196 25.23 4.28 -22.40
CA GLU A 196 25.80 5.53 -21.85
C GLU A 196 24.82 6.23 -20.89
N ILE A 197 23.52 6.16 -21.17
CA ILE A 197 22.44 6.67 -20.29
C ILE A 197 22.36 5.82 -19.00
N MET A 198 22.51 4.50 -19.12
CA MET A 198 22.51 3.58 -17.98
C MET A 198 23.76 3.74 -17.09
N SER A 199 24.89 4.14 -17.67
CA SER A 199 26.18 4.35 -16.99
C SER A 199 26.24 5.66 -16.18
N THR A 200 25.74 6.77 -16.75
CA THR A 200 25.80 8.09 -16.10
C THR A 200 24.91 8.21 -14.86
N MET A 201 23.92 7.34 -14.70
CA MET A 201 22.94 7.38 -13.61
C MET A 201 23.23 6.43 -12.44
N LYS A 202 24.39 5.75 -12.44
CA LYS A 202 24.90 4.94 -11.31
C LYS A 202 25.68 5.75 -10.26
N LYS A 203 25.77 7.08 -10.42
CA LYS A 203 26.26 8.01 -9.39
C LYS A 203 25.07 8.62 -8.66
#